data_AF-A0A9D6DUU9-F1
#
_entry.id   AF-A0A9D6DUU9-F1
#
_cell.length_a   1.000
_cell.length_b   1.000
_cell.length_c   1.000
_cell.angle_alpha   90.00
_cell.angle_beta   90.00
_cell.angle_gamma   90.00
#
_symmetry.space_group_name_H-M   'P 1'
#
loop_
_entity.id
_entity.type
_entity.pdbx_description
1 polymer ?
#
loop_
_entity_poly.entity_id
_entity_poly.type
_entity_poly.pdbx_seq_one_letter_code
_entity_poly.pdbx_strand_id
1 'polypeptide(L)'
;MRARGKEGFLLLFAFMLMTTLTVIAAALLFLVAHQTRDAAARTQDLKLLNLAEAGIERAMREIRREAESSTETGTADLRGATTGGTAGTSAQRNRVRYTGDGDALTLDAAGGGTNVVLGDFDLNYLGTRITHVSLGCRYRKSSGGGTSPRLEILYTTNGSFPEAGNSSFDAVAGSGSYNASPYVALDITADRTWTWPVIADPDFKIRARAYDSSNRDLEMDYLFLSVTYEIDAADEPWATGTYDTFPKSLGGGTVESVTIADEQGKAHLNTASQPLLRYLMEEHGVAAGVAAVVATNIVNARASNPFDSIEEVKQVSGMTAAIYDAIEPDITVYSRINTSAQGPAAPRAPININTASRRVLEAVFDPLAFSNPGDVTNLVDEIIAQREEEPFTSFYTSDDSDTRAFYHLERSVSGLSNAEDDRVLGNADASSLSPTREGGNAEDAVTTEFCYDSGVFKVESVGGFAGRRLRVTTILGDRGNRTFTTAVGDTVSAGYRRERFE
;
A
#
# COMPACT_ATOMS: atom_id res chain seq x y z
N MET A 1 86.54 -26.49 -54.24
CA MET A 1 85.28 -26.52 -53.45
C MET A 1 84.90 -25.09 -53.07
N ARG A 2 84.17 -24.40 -53.95
CA ARG A 2 83.89 -22.95 -53.86
C ARG A 2 82.39 -22.72 -53.67
N ALA A 3 82.04 -22.19 -52.50
CA ALA A 3 80.99 -21.20 -52.22
C ALA A 3 79.64 -21.22 -53.00
N ARG A 4 79.04 -22.38 -53.30
CA ARG A 4 77.65 -22.46 -53.82
C ARG A 4 76.55 -22.48 -52.74
N GLY A 5 76.89 -22.30 -51.46
CA GLY A 5 75.93 -22.39 -50.34
C GLY A 5 75.25 -21.08 -49.93
N LYS A 6 75.70 -19.91 -50.39
CA LYS A 6 75.22 -18.61 -49.85
C LYS A 6 73.95 -18.06 -50.54
N GLU A 7 73.72 -18.36 -51.81
CA GLU A 7 72.54 -17.84 -52.55
C GLU A 7 71.24 -18.55 -52.17
N GLY A 8 71.28 -19.87 -51.92
CA GLY A 8 70.11 -20.61 -51.45
C GLY A 8 69.64 -20.20 -50.04
N PHE A 9 70.58 -19.74 -49.19
CA PHE A 9 70.28 -19.27 -47.85
C PHE A 9 69.47 -17.95 -47.85
N LEU A 10 69.81 -17.01 -48.72
CA LEU A 10 69.08 -15.74 -48.87
C LEU A 10 67.63 -15.96 -49.30
N LEU A 11 67.38 -16.92 -50.20
CA LEU A 11 66.05 -17.21 -50.71
C LEU A 11 65.19 -17.91 -49.64
N LEU A 12 65.77 -18.82 -48.87
CA LEU A 12 65.14 -19.43 -47.68
C LEU A 12 64.81 -18.38 -46.61
N PHE A 13 65.72 -17.45 -46.35
CA PHE A 13 65.50 -16.37 -45.38
C PHE A 13 64.37 -15.43 -45.83
N ALA A 14 64.36 -15.03 -47.10
CA ALA A 14 63.29 -14.21 -47.67
C ALA A 14 61.93 -14.92 -47.61
N PHE A 15 61.90 -16.23 -47.91
CA PHE A 15 60.67 -17.03 -47.81
C PHE A 15 60.17 -17.13 -46.36
N MET A 16 61.07 -17.40 -45.40
CA MET A 16 60.70 -17.41 -43.98
C MET A 16 60.20 -16.06 -43.50
N LEU A 17 60.84 -14.95 -43.93
CA LEU A 17 60.40 -13.59 -43.61
C LEU A 17 59.01 -13.30 -44.18
N MET A 18 58.78 -13.60 -45.47
CA MET A 18 57.48 -13.40 -46.11
C MET A 18 56.37 -14.24 -45.46
N THR A 19 56.68 -15.49 -45.11
CA THR A 19 55.75 -16.37 -44.41
C THR A 19 55.41 -15.82 -43.03
N THR A 20 56.43 -15.34 -42.30
CA THR A 20 56.25 -14.74 -40.97
C THR A 20 55.41 -13.46 -41.05
N LEU A 21 55.70 -12.58 -42.01
CA LEU A 21 54.91 -11.37 -42.27
C LEU A 21 53.46 -11.70 -42.63
N THR A 22 53.22 -12.77 -43.39
CA THR A 22 51.87 -13.22 -43.75
C THR A 22 51.11 -13.72 -42.53
N VAL A 23 51.75 -14.51 -41.67
CA VAL A 23 51.15 -14.98 -40.39
C VAL A 23 50.84 -13.81 -39.47
N ILE A 24 51.74 -12.83 -39.34
CA ILE A 24 51.53 -11.63 -38.54
C ILE A 24 50.35 -10.81 -39.10
N ALA A 25 50.30 -10.59 -40.42
CA ALA A 25 49.20 -9.86 -41.05
C ALA A 25 47.85 -10.58 -40.87
N ALA A 26 47.81 -11.91 -41.03
CA ALA A 26 46.62 -12.72 -40.78
C ALA A 26 46.17 -12.65 -39.31
N ALA A 27 47.10 -12.71 -38.36
CA ALA A 27 46.81 -12.58 -36.93
C ALA A 27 46.26 -11.18 -36.58
N LEU A 28 46.81 -10.11 -37.18
CA LEU A 28 46.30 -8.75 -37.01
C LEU A 28 44.89 -8.58 -37.60
N LEU A 29 44.64 -9.11 -38.80
CA LEU A 29 43.31 -9.08 -39.41
C LEU A 29 42.29 -9.86 -38.58
N PHE A 30 42.68 -11.01 -38.04
CA PHE A 30 41.84 -11.79 -37.13
C PHE A 30 41.52 -11.01 -35.85
N LEU A 31 42.53 -10.39 -35.22
CA LEU A 31 42.36 -9.57 -34.01
C LEU A 31 41.39 -8.40 -34.26
N VAL A 32 41.58 -7.65 -35.36
CA VAL A 32 40.70 -6.52 -35.73
C VAL A 32 39.28 -6.99 -36.02
N ALA A 33 39.12 -8.10 -36.74
CA ALA A 33 37.79 -8.66 -37.02
C ALA A 33 37.07 -9.11 -35.74
N HIS A 34 37.79 -9.73 -34.80
CA HIS A 34 37.24 -10.14 -33.51
C HIS A 34 36.84 -8.93 -32.65
N GLN A 35 37.74 -7.95 -32.50
CA GLN A 35 37.44 -6.71 -31.77
C GLN A 35 36.27 -5.93 -32.36
N THR A 36 36.14 -5.91 -33.69
CA THR A 36 35.02 -5.26 -34.38
C THR A 36 33.70 -5.98 -34.09
N ARG A 37 33.70 -7.32 -34.05
CA ARG A 37 32.51 -8.11 -33.69
C ARG A 37 32.12 -7.92 -32.23
N ASP A 38 33.08 -7.90 -31.31
CA ASP A 38 32.83 -7.68 -29.89
C ASP A 38 32.31 -6.26 -29.63
N ALA A 39 32.90 -5.25 -30.31
CA ALA A 39 32.41 -3.87 -30.24
C ALA A 39 31.00 -3.74 -30.80
N ALA A 40 30.68 -4.45 -31.90
CA ALA A 40 29.34 -4.48 -32.46
C ALA A 40 28.34 -5.15 -31.49
N ALA A 41 28.70 -6.28 -30.86
CA ALA A 41 27.86 -6.97 -29.88
C ALA A 41 27.58 -6.08 -28.65
N ARG A 42 28.61 -5.46 -28.06
CA ARG A 42 28.44 -4.51 -26.94
C ARG A 42 27.55 -3.32 -27.31
N THR A 43 27.69 -2.82 -28.54
CA THR A 43 26.84 -1.73 -29.03
C THR A 43 25.38 -2.17 -29.16
N GLN A 44 25.13 -3.42 -29.56
CA GLN A 44 23.77 -3.98 -29.60
C GLN A 44 23.20 -4.17 -28.19
N ASP A 45 24.01 -4.65 -27.24
CA ASP A 45 23.59 -4.83 -25.85
C ASP A 45 23.23 -3.50 -25.19
N LEU A 46 24.06 -2.46 -25.39
CA LEU A 46 23.77 -1.11 -24.92
C LEU A 46 22.49 -0.53 -25.55
N LYS A 47 22.24 -0.81 -26.84
CA LYS A 47 20.98 -0.39 -27.48
C LYS A 47 19.78 -1.10 -26.88
N LEU A 48 19.86 -2.40 -26.64
CA LEU A 48 18.80 -3.17 -25.98
C LEU A 48 18.53 -2.64 -24.57
N LEU A 49 19.58 -2.37 -23.80
CA LEU A 49 19.47 -1.80 -22.45
C LEU A 49 18.77 -0.44 -22.49
N ASN A 50 19.23 0.48 -23.33
CA ASN A 50 18.63 1.81 -23.44
C ASN A 50 17.17 1.76 -23.93
N LEU A 51 16.80 0.78 -24.77
CA LEU A 51 15.42 0.57 -25.19
C LEU A 51 14.55 0.07 -24.03
N ALA A 52 15.02 -0.92 -23.27
CA ALA A 52 14.32 -1.41 -22.10
C ALA A 52 14.17 -0.29 -21.04
N GLU A 53 15.24 0.48 -20.77
CA GLU A 53 15.20 1.65 -19.89
C GLU A 53 14.22 2.73 -20.35
N ALA A 54 14.10 2.98 -21.65
CA ALA A 54 13.12 3.93 -22.17
C ALA A 54 11.68 3.53 -21.82
N GLY A 55 11.39 2.23 -21.76
CA GLY A 55 10.10 1.73 -21.26
C GLY A 55 9.92 1.94 -19.76
N ILE A 56 10.97 1.75 -18.95
CA ILE A 56 10.95 2.05 -17.50
C ILE A 56 10.67 3.54 -17.27
N GLU A 57 11.35 4.44 -17.99
CA GLU A 57 11.14 5.88 -17.89
C GLU A 57 9.71 6.30 -18.33
N ARG A 58 9.11 5.56 -19.29
CA ARG A 58 7.71 5.78 -19.67
C ARG A 58 6.74 5.40 -18.56
N ALA A 59 6.96 4.26 -17.90
CA ALA A 59 6.17 3.83 -16.75
C ALA A 59 6.34 4.76 -15.54
N MET A 60 7.56 5.20 -15.25
CA MET A 60 7.82 6.16 -14.17
C MET A 60 7.08 7.48 -14.41
N ARG A 61 7.04 7.96 -15.66
CA ARG A 61 6.23 9.13 -16.01
C ARG A 61 4.74 8.88 -15.81
N GLU A 62 4.29 7.64 -16.02
CA GLU A 62 2.89 7.28 -15.85
C GLU A 62 2.47 7.32 -14.39
N ILE A 63 3.17 6.57 -13.54
CA ILE A 63 2.94 6.55 -12.08
C ILE A 63 3.03 7.96 -11.51
N ARG A 64 3.99 8.77 -11.99
CA ARG A 64 4.11 10.16 -11.57
C ARG A 64 2.93 11.03 -12.03
N ARG A 65 2.48 10.86 -13.28
CA ARG A 65 1.34 11.62 -13.82
C ARG A 65 0.10 11.33 -13.01
N GLU A 66 -0.15 10.07 -12.72
CA GLU A 66 -1.23 9.64 -11.84
C GLU A 66 -1.09 10.24 -10.45
N ALA A 67 0.06 10.11 -9.79
CA ALA A 67 0.27 10.77 -8.50
C ALA A 67 0.10 12.31 -8.57
N GLU A 68 0.20 12.95 -9.73
CA GLU A 68 -0.04 14.40 -9.89
C GLU A 68 -1.51 14.73 -10.26
N SER A 69 -2.26 13.78 -10.81
CA SER A 69 -3.58 14.01 -11.42
C SER A 69 -4.64 12.97 -11.06
N SER A 70 -4.36 12.09 -10.10
CA SER A 70 -5.24 10.97 -9.75
C SER A 70 -6.61 11.50 -9.42
N THR A 71 -7.59 10.90 -10.07
CA THR A 71 -9.00 11.13 -9.83
C THR A 71 -9.55 10.17 -8.80
N GLU A 72 -8.84 9.06 -8.55
CA GLU A 72 -9.27 8.04 -7.63
C GLU A 72 -8.87 8.44 -6.21
N THR A 73 -9.88 8.79 -5.43
CA THR A 73 -9.71 9.19 -4.04
C THR A 73 -10.61 8.39 -3.13
N GLY A 74 -10.04 7.97 -2.01
CA GLY A 74 -10.74 7.40 -0.88
C GLY A 74 -11.12 8.47 0.14
N THR A 75 -12.18 8.24 0.91
CA THR A 75 -12.49 9.05 2.10
C THR A 75 -12.65 8.13 3.30
N ALA A 76 -11.87 8.37 4.35
CA ALA A 76 -11.90 7.60 5.58
C ALA A 76 -12.19 8.48 6.78
N ASP A 77 -13.04 7.97 7.66
CA ASP A 77 -13.28 8.58 8.96
C ASP A 77 -12.34 7.98 10.00
N LEU A 78 -11.33 8.77 10.37
CA LEU A 78 -10.35 8.42 11.39
C LEU A 78 -10.93 8.66 12.78
N ARG A 79 -10.83 7.62 13.60
CA ARG A 79 -11.29 7.60 14.97
C ARG A 79 -10.10 7.85 15.89
N GLY A 80 -10.35 8.53 17.01
CA GLY A 80 -9.31 8.79 18.01
C GLY A 80 -9.30 7.73 19.11
N ALA A 81 -8.15 7.11 19.32
CA ALA A 81 -7.92 6.11 20.35
C ALA A 81 -8.02 6.68 21.77
N THR A 82 -7.83 7.99 21.96
CA THR A 82 -7.97 8.65 23.26
C THR A 82 -9.12 9.64 23.29
N THR A 83 -9.85 9.63 24.42
CA THR A 83 -10.90 10.62 24.69
C THR A 83 -10.62 11.33 26.00
N GLY A 84 -10.90 12.63 26.03
CA GLY A 84 -10.72 13.50 27.18
C GLY A 84 -11.81 14.57 27.27
N GLY A 85 -11.66 15.50 28.20
CA GLY A 85 -12.61 16.60 28.40
C GLY A 85 -13.42 16.50 29.68
N THR A 86 -14.40 17.38 29.81
CA THR A 86 -15.19 17.56 31.03
C THR A 86 -16.59 16.94 30.96
N ALA A 87 -17.03 16.52 29.78
CA ALA A 87 -18.33 15.90 29.59
C ALA A 87 -18.33 14.43 30.03
N GLY A 88 -19.36 14.04 30.80
CA GLY A 88 -19.62 12.68 31.22
C GLY A 88 -18.46 11.95 31.91
N THR A 89 -18.59 10.64 32.04
CA THR A 89 -17.53 9.72 32.45
C THR A 89 -16.63 9.35 31.27
N SER A 90 -15.46 8.77 31.53
CA SER A 90 -14.58 8.27 30.46
C SER A 90 -15.25 7.25 29.55
N ALA A 91 -16.09 6.36 30.12
CA ALA A 91 -16.84 5.38 29.35
C ALA A 91 -17.86 6.05 28.41
N GLN A 92 -18.53 7.11 28.86
CA GLN A 92 -19.45 7.87 28.01
C GLN A 92 -18.72 8.63 26.90
N ARG A 93 -17.53 9.17 27.18
CA ARG A 93 -16.73 9.84 26.14
C ARG A 93 -16.24 8.87 25.07
N ASN A 94 -15.92 7.63 25.42
CA ASN A 94 -15.49 6.62 24.44
C ASN A 94 -16.57 6.29 23.40
N ARG A 95 -17.85 6.55 23.70
CA ARG A 95 -18.96 6.31 22.78
C ARG A 95 -18.94 7.24 21.57
N VAL A 96 -18.31 8.40 21.66
CA VAL A 96 -18.23 9.36 20.53
C VAL A 96 -17.32 8.88 19.39
N ARG A 97 -16.66 7.72 19.54
CA ARG A 97 -15.74 7.14 18.57
C ARG A 97 -16.42 6.36 17.45
N TYR A 98 -17.69 5.98 17.63
CA TYR A 98 -18.44 5.20 16.67
C TYR A 98 -19.85 5.75 16.50
N THR A 99 -20.39 5.64 15.29
CA THR A 99 -21.80 5.94 15.08
C THR A 99 -22.66 4.80 15.63
N GLY A 100 -23.66 5.11 16.44
CA GLY A 100 -24.71 4.14 16.76
C GLY A 100 -24.52 3.27 18.00
N ASP A 101 -23.58 3.60 18.90
CA ASP A 101 -23.36 2.92 20.20
C ASP A 101 -24.50 3.14 21.24
N GLY A 102 -25.72 3.43 20.78
CA GLY A 102 -26.95 3.46 21.57
C GLY A 102 -27.14 4.67 22.51
N ASP A 103 -26.05 5.30 22.97
CA ASP A 103 -26.09 6.40 23.94
C ASP A 103 -25.20 7.59 23.53
N ALA A 104 -25.84 8.71 23.17
CA ALA A 104 -25.13 9.97 22.93
C ALA A 104 -24.52 10.55 24.21
N LEU A 105 -23.34 11.15 24.06
CA LEU A 105 -22.71 11.96 25.09
C LEU A 105 -23.43 13.29 25.24
N THR A 106 -23.94 13.58 26.43
CA THR A 106 -24.50 14.89 26.76
C THR A 106 -23.40 15.89 27.07
N LEU A 107 -23.39 17.01 26.33
CA LEU A 107 -22.58 18.18 26.61
C LEU A 107 -23.49 19.26 27.24
N ASP A 108 -23.32 19.50 28.53
CA ASP A 108 -23.93 20.63 29.24
C ASP A 108 -23.50 21.95 28.57
N ALA A 109 -24.48 22.77 28.21
CA ALA A 109 -24.28 24.04 27.50
C ALA A 109 -24.35 25.27 28.43
N ALA A 110 -24.59 25.08 29.73
CA ALA A 110 -24.68 26.16 30.69
C ALA A 110 -23.30 26.78 31.00
N GLY A 111 -23.29 28.11 31.16
CA GLY A 111 -22.07 28.86 31.48
C GLY A 111 -20.98 28.69 30.42
N GLY A 112 -19.81 28.20 30.83
CA GLY A 112 -18.68 27.95 29.92
C GLY A 112 -18.78 26.65 29.11
N GLY A 113 -19.79 25.83 29.37
CA GLY A 113 -20.01 24.58 28.67
C GLY A 113 -19.12 23.43 29.12
N THR A 114 -19.51 22.21 28.76
CA THR A 114 -18.65 21.02 28.82
C THR A 114 -18.12 20.68 27.43
N ASN A 115 -17.06 19.87 27.40
CA ASN A 115 -16.42 19.47 26.15
C ASN A 115 -15.98 18.01 26.17
N VAL A 116 -15.81 17.49 24.95
CA VAL A 116 -15.12 16.23 24.67
C VAL A 116 -13.94 16.52 23.73
N VAL A 117 -12.83 15.84 23.97
CA VAL A 117 -11.61 15.92 23.17
C VAL A 117 -11.30 14.52 22.63
N LEU A 118 -10.94 14.46 21.35
CA LEU A 118 -10.53 13.26 20.64
C LEU A 118 -9.09 13.45 20.14
N GLY A 119 -8.24 12.45 20.32
CA GLY A 119 -6.84 12.45 19.88
C GLY A 119 -6.34 11.04 19.58
N ASP A 120 -5.06 10.93 19.20
CA ASP A 120 -4.41 9.66 18.82
C ASP A 120 -5.19 8.92 17.72
N PHE A 121 -5.25 9.53 16.54
CA PHE A 121 -6.05 9.02 15.42
C PHE A 121 -5.45 7.78 14.78
N ASP A 122 -6.33 6.90 14.30
CA ASP A 122 -5.96 5.68 13.58
C ASP A 122 -5.10 5.98 12.34
N LEU A 123 -4.07 5.14 12.14
CA LEU A 123 -3.00 5.34 11.16
C LEU A 123 -3.01 4.28 10.05
N ASN A 124 -4.19 3.73 9.72
CA ASN A 124 -4.32 2.68 8.69
C ASN A 124 -3.88 3.14 7.30
N TYR A 125 -3.94 4.45 7.07
CA TYR A 125 -3.73 5.08 5.77
C TYR A 125 -2.36 5.75 5.67
N LEU A 126 -1.43 5.47 6.60
CA LEU A 126 -0.07 6.02 6.58
C LEU A 126 0.58 5.81 5.23
N GLY A 127 1.17 6.86 4.66
CA GLY A 127 1.89 6.76 3.39
C GLY A 127 1.06 7.20 2.19
N THR A 128 -0.27 7.20 2.30
CA THR A 128 -1.13 7.79 1.26
C THR A 128 -0.93 9.30 1.17
N ARG A 129 -1.21 9.89 0.00
CA ARG A 129 -1.26 11.34 -0.13
C ARG A 129 -2.60 11.88 0.34
N ILE A 130 -2.58 12.75 1.33
CA ILE A 130 -3.75 13.48 1.81
C ILE A 130 -4.07 14.62 0.84
N THR A 131 -5.31 14.69 0.37
CA THR A 131 -5.81 15.78 -0.50
C THR A 131 -6.76 16.71 0.24
N HIS A 132 -7.60 16.18 1.12
CA HIS A 132 -8.53 16.97 1.93
C HIS A 132 -8.60 16.46 3.36
N VAL A 133 -8.83 17.37 4.30
CA VAL A 133 -9.02 17.07 5.71
C VAL A 133 -10.21 17.86 6.23
N SER A 134 -11.16 17.15 6.84
CA SER A 134 -12.33 17.77 7.44
C SER A 134 -12.63 17.18 8.81
N LEU A 135 -13.33 17.93 9.65
CA LEU A 135 -13.81 17.49 10.95
C LEU A 135 -15.31 17.22 10.83
N GLY A 136 -15.74 16.08 11.34
CA GLY A 136 -17.14 15.70 11.34
C GLY A 136 -17.67 15.45 12.74
N CYS A 137 -18.97 15.70 12.92
CA CYS A 137 -19.67 15.26 14.12
C CYS A 137 -21.17 15.04 13.87
N ARG A 138 -21.71 14.06 14.59
CA ARG A 138 -23.15 13.79 14.64
C ARG A 138 -23.72 14.30 15.96
N TYR A 139 -24.63 15.25 15.89
CA TYR A 139 -25.17 15.93 17.07
C TYR A 139 -26.66 16.27 16.94
N ARG A 140 -27.31 16.47 18.08
CA ARG A 140 -28.69 16.98 18.19
C ARG A 140 -28.86 17.79 19.47
N LYS A 141 -29.97 18.51 19.56
CA LYS A 141 -30.43 19.12 20.82
C LYS A 141 -31.08 18.06 21.70
N SER A 142 -30.83 18.09 23.01
CA SER A 142 -31.55 17.24 23.95
C SER A 142 -33.06 17.54 23.94
N SER A 143 -33.88 16.50 24.16
CA SER A 143 -35.34 16.61 24.02
C SER A 143 -35.98 17.57 25.05
N GLY A 144 -36.82 18.51 24.59
CA GLY A 144 -37.58 19.47 25.41
C GLY A 144 -37.64 20.91 24.87
N GLY A 145 -38.58 21.76 25.35
CA GLY A 145 -38.71 23.17 24.91
C GLY A 145 -37.73 24.15 25.60
N GLY A 146 -37.05 25.06 24.88
CA GLY A 146 -36.04 25.95 25.49
C GLY A 146 -35.15 26.65 24.44
N THR A 147 -34.07 27.29 24.88
CA THR A 147 -33.06 27.89 23.99
C THR A 147 -32.22 26.80 23.34
N SER A 148 -31.83 26.96 22.08
CA SER A 148 -30.98 25.99 21.38
C SER A 148 -29.52 26.16 21.81
N PRO A 149 -28.82 25.09 22.22
CA PRO A 149 -27.40 25.16 22.54
C PRO A 149 -26.58 25.42 21.28
N ARG A 150 -25.43 26.07 21.45
CA ARG A 150 -24.42 26.21 20.40
C ARG A 150 -23.40 25.08 20.51
N LEU A 151 -23.01 24.52 19.38
CA LEU A 151 -21.90 23.60 19.23
C LEU A 151 -20.73 24.36 18.62
N GLU A 152 -19.55 24.25 19.22
CA GLU A 152 -18.29 24.64 18.59
C GLU A 152 -17.36 23.44 18.43
N ILE A 153 -16.75 23.32 17.25
CA ILE A 153 -15.69 22.34 16.95
C ILE A 153 -14.39 23.10 16.67
N LEU A 154 -13.32 22.63 17.30
CA LEU A 154 -11.97 23.15 17.19
C LEU A 154 -10.99 22.02 16.98
N TYR A 155 -9.82 22.35 16.44
CA TYR A 155 -8.68 21.43 16.45
C TYR A 155 -7.40 22.16 16.87
N THR A 156 -6.40 21.39 17.28
CA THR A 156 -5.05 21.85 17.58
C THR A 156 -4.03 20.86 17.03
N THR A 157 -2.82 21.34 16.82
CA THR A 157 -1.61 20.59 16.42
C THR A 157 -0.47 20.78 17.43
N ASN A 158 -0.71 21.54 18.51
CA ASN A 158 0.25 21.85 19.55
C ASN A 158 -0.31 21.57 20.96
N GLY A 159 -1.40 20.79 21.03
CA GLY A 159 -2.05 20.37 22.26
C GLY A 159 -2.84 21.46 22.98
N SER A 160 -2.92 22.68 22.45
CA SER A 160 -3.55 23.84 23.10
C SER A 160 -4.76 24.37 22.32
N PHE A 161 -5.88 24.57 23.03
CA PHE A 161 -7.12 25.10 22.46
C PHE A 161 -7.49 26.49 23.02
N PRO A 162 -7.97 27.43 22.18
CA PRO A 162 -7.91 27.41 20.72
C PRO A 162 -6.47 27.68 20.24
N GLU A 163 -6.06 27.06 19.14
CA GLU A 163 -4.81 27.40 18.46
C GLU A 163 -5.07 28.57 17.50
N ALA A 164 -4.28 29.63 17.61
CA ALA A 164 -4.44 30.81 16.76
C ALA A 164 -4.15 30.47 15.29
N GLY A 165 -5.06 30.85 14.40
CA GLY A 165 -4.95 30.60 12.96
C GLY A 165 -5.68 29.34 12.46
N ASN A 166 -6.15 28.48 13.37
CA ASN A 166 -6.98 27.33 12.99
C ASN A 166 -8.43 27.76 12.72
N SER A 167 -9.04 27.17 11.70
CA SER A 167 -10.47 27.32 11.45
C SER A 167 -11.29 26.69 12.58
N SER A 168 -12.51 27.20 12.76
CA SER A 168 -13.47 26.68 13.75
C SER A 168 -14.87 26.61 13.15
N PHE A 169 -15.68 25.69 13.68
CA PHE A 169 -17.09 25.58 13.35
C PHE A 169 -17.93 26.00 14.56
N ASP A 170 -18.98 26.80 14.33
CA ASP A 170 -19.94 27.25 15.35
C ASP A 170 -21.35 27.20 14.76
N ALA A 171 -22.23 26.37 15.36
CA ALA A 171 -23.61 26.20 14.91
C ALA A 171 -24.61 26.11 16.06
N VAL A 172 -25.84 26.54 15.81
CA VAL A 172 -26.97 26.41 16.75
C VAL A 172 -27.67 25.07 16.53
N ALA A 173 -27.73 24.21 17.53
CA ALA A 173 -28.43 22.93 17.46
C ALA A 173 -29.95 23.12 17.61
N GLY A 174 -30.65 23.33 16.50
CA GLY A 174 -32.09 23.63 16.50
C GLY A 174 -33.01 22.41 16.68
N SER A 175 -32.58 21.23 16.21
CA SER A 175 -33.41 20.03 16.06
C SER A 175 -33.19 19.02 17.18
N GLY A 176 -34.26 18.31 17.56
CA GLY A 176 -34.18 17.10 18.39
C GLY A 176 -33.83 15.83 17.61
N SER A 177 -33.69 15.94 16.28
CA SER A 177 -33.13 14.89 15.42
C SER A 177 -31.66 15.17 15.16
N TYR A 178 -30.87 14.12 14.92
CA TYR A 178 -29.50 14.27 14.46
C TYR A 178 -29.43 15.03 13.14
N ASN A 179 -28.31 15.71 12.89
CA ASN A 179 -27.98 16.22 11.56
C ASN A 179 -27.97 15.08 10.53
N ALA A 180 -28.21 15.43 9.27
CA ALA A 180 -28.14 14.46 8.17
C ALA A 180 -26.68 14.12 7.82
N SER A 181 -26.46 12.92 7.29
CA SER A 181 -25.17 12.50 6.71
C SER A 181 -24.95 13.18 5.34
N PRO A 182 -23.71 13.52 4.92
CA PRO A 182 -22.45 13.34 5.64
C PRO A 182 -22.34 14.28 6.86
N TYR A 183 -21.86 13.75 7.98
CA TYR A 183 -21.75 14.50 9.24
C TYR A 183 -20.59 15.50 9.29
N VAL A 184 -20.06 15.91 8.14
CA VAL A 184 -18.94 16.84 8.01
C VAL A 184 -19.37 18.24 8.46
N ALA A 185 -18.58 18.83 9.35
CA ALA A 185 -18.87 20.12 9.97
C ALA A 185 -17.85 21.21 9.59
N LEU A 186 -16.60 20.85 9.31
CA LEU A 186 -15.54 21.83 9.03
C LEU A 186 -14.51 21.29 8.04
N ASP A 187 -14.34 21.93 6.89
CA ASP A 187 -13.18 21.70 6.02
C ASP A 187 -11.98 22.51 6.53
N ILE A 188 -10.89 21.84 6.87
CA ILE A 188 -9.65 22.45 7.38
C ILE A 188 -8.49 22.28 6.38
N THR A 189 -8.77 21.85 5.15
CA THR A 189 -7.76 21.56 4.12
C THR A 189 -6.87 22.78 3.85
N ALA A 190 -7.45 23.99 3.82
CA ALA A 190 -6.72 25.22 3.54
C ALA A 190 -5.89 25.75 4.72
N ASP A 191 -6.09 25.22 5.93
CA ASP A 191 -5.45 25.77 7.12
C ASP A 191 -3.94 25.51 7.14
N ARG A 192 -3.47 24.43 6.48
CA ARG A 192 -2.06 24.05 6.38
C ARG A 192 -1.85 22.89 5.39
N THR A 193 -0.58 22.59 5.10
CA THR A 193 -0.21 21.33 4.43
C THR A 193 -0.42 20.17 5.39
N TRP A 194 -1.40 19.33 5.09
CA TRP A 194 -1.68 18.13 5.86
C TRP A 194 -0.77 16.98 5.44
N THR A 195 -0.21 16.31 6.44
CA THR A 195 0.62 15.12 6.26
C THR A 195 0.32 14.15 7.40
N TRP A 196 0.54 12.86 7.16
CA TRP A 196 0.35 11.85 8.20
C TRP A 196 1.13 12.13 9.50
N PRO A 197 2.40 12.58 9.48
CA PRO A 197 3.09 12.97 10.70
C PRO A 197 2.39 14.08 11.51
N VAL A 198 1.65 14.99 10.87
CA VAL A 198 0.89 16.04 11.57
C VAL A 198 -0.35 15.45 12.25
N ILE A 199 -1.08 14.56 11.58
CA ILE A 199 -2.29 13.92 12.11
C ILE A 199 -1.94 12.89 13.21
N ALA A 200 -0.83 12.18 13.03
CA ALA A 200 -0.29 11.19 13.95
C ALA A 200 0.36 11.81 15.20
N ASP A 201 0.56 13.13 15.23
CA ASP A 201 1.15 13.80 16.38
C ASP A 201 0.20 13.69 17.59
N PRO A 202 0.67 13.26 18.77
CA PRO A 202 -0.16 13.23 19.98
C PRO A 202 -0.76 14.58 20.38
N ASP A 203 -0.19 15.69 19.89
CA ASP A 203 -0.71 17.04 20.06
C ASP A 203 -1.80 17.41 19.04
N PHE A 204 -2.02 16.60 18.00
CA PHE A 204 -3.18 16.73 17.13
C PHE A 204 -4.45 16.25 17.82
N LYS A 205 -5.35 17.18 18.13
CA LYS A 205 -6.58 16.90 18.88
C LYS A 205 -7.75 17.66 18.30
N ILE A 206 -8.93 17.04 18.30
CA ILE A 206 -10.21 17.67 17.99
C ILE A 206 -10.96 17.88 19.30
N ARG A 207 -11.60 19.03 19.46
CA ARG A 207 -12.48 19.34 20.59
C ARG A 207 -13.84 19.76 20.09
N ALA A 208 -14.88 19.17 20.69
CA ALA A 208 -16.24 19.65 20.53
C ALA A 208 -16.79 20.12 21.88
N ARG A 209 -17.41 21.30 21.92
CA ARG A 209 -18.01 21.88 23.14
C ARG A 209 -19.41 22.41 22.88
N ALA A 210 -20.29 22.28 23.87
CA ALA A 210 -21.59 22.93 23.87
C ALA A 210 -21.57 24.15 24.78
N TYR A 211 -22.22 25.26 24.40
CA TYR A 211 -22.27 26.48 25.20
C TYR A 211 -23.49 27.34 24.85
N ASP A 212 -23.64 28.46 25.57
CA ASP A 212 -24.65 29.51 25.32
C ASP A 212 -26.10 29.01 25.37
N SER A 213 -26.39 28.08 26.30
CA SER A 213 -27.77 27.69 26.62
C SER A 213 -27.93 27.44 28.11
N SER A 214 -28.97 28.05 28.69
CA SER A 214 -29.23 27.98 30.13
C SER A 214 -30.10 26.81 30.56
N ASN A 215 -30.74 26.11 29.61
CA ASN A 215 -31.74 25.08 29.92
C ASN A 215 -31.79 23.89 28.94
N ARG A 216 -30.85 23.80 28.00
CA ARG A 216 -30.75 22.70 27.03
C ARG A 216 -29.32 22.33 26.75
N ASP A 217 -29.09 21.03 26.63
CA ASP A 217 -27.80 20.43 26.39
C ASP A 217 -27.70 19.95 24.94
N LEU A 218 -26.48 19.75 24.48
CA LEU A 218 -26.21 19.08 23.22
C LEU A 218 -26.04 17.58 23.48
N GLU A 219 -26.58 16.75 22.60
CA GLU A 219 -26.28 15.32 22.57
C GLU A 219 -25.40 15.03 21.35
N MET A 220 -24.24 14.42 21.59
CA MET A 220 -23.24 14.09 20.59
C MET A 220 -23.10 12.57 20.48
N ASP A 221 -23.30 12.06 19.28
CA ASP A 221 -23.19 10.63 19.01
C ASP A 221 -21.80 10.28 18.47
N TYR A 222 -21.24 11.11 17.58
CA TYR A 222 -20.01 10.79 16.87
C TYR A 222 -19.16 12.04 16.64
N LEU A 223 -17.84 11.93 16.80
CA LEU A 223 -16.83 12.97 16.50
C LEU A 223 -15.65 12.30 15.80
N PHE A 224 -15.20 12.85 14.67
CA PHE A 224 -14.17 12.23 13.85
C PHE A 224 -13.38 13.24 13.02
N LEU A 225 -12.22 12.76 12.55
CA LEU A 225 -11.43 13.40 11.50
C LEU A 225 -11.70 12.65 10.21
N SER A 226 -12.21 13.31 9.17
CA SER A 226 -12.34 12.70 7.85
C SER A 226 -11.19 13.13 6.96
N VAL A 227 -10.55 12.16 6.31
CA VAL A 227 -9.41 12.39 5.41
C VAL A 227 -9.77 11.84 4.04
N THR A 228 -9.61 12.69 3.02
CA THR A 228 -9.61 12.25 1.63
C THR A 228 -8.17 12.05 1.18
N TYR A 229 -7.89 10.89 0.59
CA TYR A 229 -6.55 10.48 0.19
C TYR A 229 -6.57 9.74 -1.15
N GLU A 230 -5.41 9.60 -1.78
CA GLU A 230 -5.28 8.83 -3.03
C GLU A 230 -5.37 7.33 -2.79
N ILE A 231 -6.07 6.65 -3.68
CA ILE A 231 -6.13 5.20 -3.74
C ILE A 231 -5.52 4.73 -5.07
N ASP A 232 -5.10 3.46 -5.10
CA ASP A 232 -4.61 2.79 -6.30
C ASP A 232 -5.45 1.54 -6.56
N ALA A 233 -5.84 1.33 -7.82
CA ALA A 233 -6.77 0.28 -8.23
C ALA A 233 -6.37 -0.39 -9.55
N ALA A 234 -6.88 -1.62 -9.76
CA ALA A 234 -6.50 -2.45 -10.91
C ALA A 234 -7.08 -1.97 -12.26
N ASP A 235 -8.07 -1.08 -12.24
CA ASP A 235 -8.71 -0.49 -13.42
C ASP A 235 -8.04 0.82 -13.89
N GLU A 236 -7.09 1.34 -13.13
CA GLU A 236 -6.35 2.53 -13.48
C GLU A 236 -5.44 2.34 -14.71
N PRO A 237 -5.07 3.42 -15.42
CA PRO A 237 -4.29 3.31 -16.64
C PRO A 237 -2.97 2.56 -16.48
N TRP A 238 -2.23 2.80 -15.38
CA TRP A 238 -0.94 2.14 -15.11
C TRP A 238 -1.07 0.62 -15.00
N ALA A 239 -2.13 0.13 -14.32
CA ALA A 239 -2.38 -1.29 -14.09
C ALA A 239 -2.87 -1.98 -15.36
N THR A 240 -3.80 -1.35 -16.08
CA THR A 240 -4.39 -1.89 -17.32
C THR A 240 -3.45 -1.82 -18.52
N GLY A 241 -2.38 -1.03 -18.43
CA GLY A 241 -1.46 -0.77 -19.54
C GLY A 241 -2.04 0.15 -20.62
N THR A 242 -3.21 0.76 -20.38
CA THR A 242 -3.89 1.64 -21.36
C THR A 242 -3.19 3.00 -21.55
N TYR A 243 -2.19 3.30 -20.71
CA TYR A 243 -1.42 4.53 -20.78
C TYR A 243 -0.56 4.68 -22.05
N ASP A 244 -0.21 3.59 -22.73
CA ASP A 244 0.54 3.64 -23.99
C ASP A 244 0.26 2.40 -24.84
N THR A 245 0.62 2.46 -26.12
CA THR A 245 0.55 1.31 -27.02
C THR A 245 1.95 0.80 -27.32
N PHE A 246 2.16 -0.50 -27.17
CA PHE A 246 3.41 -1.19 -27.52
C PHE A 246 3.15 -2.21 -28.64
N PRO A 247 4.14 -2.46 -29.54
CA PRO A 247 5.51 -1.98 -29.50
C PRO A 247 5.66 -0.51 -29.93
N LYS A 248 6.67 0.19 -29.38
CA LYS A 248 6.97 1.59 -29.68
C LYS A 248 8.37 1.72 -30.30
N SER A 249 8.45 2.19 -31.53
CA SER A 249 9.72 2.35 -32.24
C SER A 249 10.53 3.53 -31.70
N LEU A 250 11.80 3.29 -31.36
CA LEU A 250 12.77 4.29 -30.93
C LEU A 250 14.06 4.09 -31.74
N GLY A 251 14.24 4.89 -32.78
CA GLY A 251 15.35 4.73 -33.71
C GLY A 251 15.29 3.40 -34.47
N GLY A 252 16.31 2.56 -34.32
CA GLY A 252 16.42 1.27 -35.00
C GLY A 252 15.88 0.07 -34.20
N GLY A 253 15.30 0.29 -33.02
CA GLY A 253 14.71 -0.75 -32.19
C GLY A 253 13.32 -0.37 -31.67
N THR A 254 12.79 -1.20 -30.79
CA THR A 254 11.44 -1.06 -30.23
C THR A 254 11.46 -1.28 -28.73
N VAL A 255 10.65 -0.53 -27.99
CA VAL A 255 10.14 -0.98 -26.68
C VAL A 255 8.99 -1.93 -26.98
N GLU A 256 9.14 -3.22 -26.74
CA GLU A 256 8.17 -4.25 -27.10
C GLU A 256 6.98 -4.32 -26.15
N SER A 257 7.23 -4.16 -24.85
CA SER A 257 6.20 -4.14 -23.81
C SER A 257 6.70 -3.43 -22.57
N VAL A 258 5.78 -2.85 -21.81
CA VAL A 258 6.02 -2.37 -20.45
C VAL A 258 4.84 -2.83 -19.60
N THR A 259 5.11 -3.36 -18.41
CA THR A 259 4.10 -3.74 -17.42
C THR A 259 4.43 -3.07 -16.10
N ILE A 260 3.39 -2.64 -15.39
CA ILE A 260 3.47 -2.09 -14.04
C ILE A 260 2.60 -3.00 -13.17
N ALA A 261 3.16 -3.48 -12.07
CA ALA A 261 2.48 -4.32 -11.11
C ALA A 261 2.59 -3.69 -9.73
N ASP A 262 1.51 -3.72 -8.97
CA ASP A 262 1.52 -3.33 -7.57
C ASP A 262 2.15 -4.44 -6.71
N GLU A 263 3.15 -4.07 -5.91
CA GLU A 263 3.75 -4.98 -4.94
C GLU A 263 3.01 -4.96 -3.60
N GLN A 264 2.21 -3.93 -3.30
CA GLN A 264 1.38 -3.82 -2.11
C GLN A 264 0.18 -4.79 -2.14
N GLY A 265 -0.26 -5.25 -3.31
CA GLY A 265 -1.26 -6.31 -3.46
C GLY A 265 -0.77 -7.73 -3.12
N LYS A 266 0.47 -7.90 -2.64
CA LYS A 266 1.13 -9.21 -2.42
C LYS A 266 1.48 -9.43 -0.94
N ALA A 267 1.70 -10.69 -0.57
CA ALA A 267 2.17 -11.03 0.77
C ALA A 267 3.66 -10.67 0.94
N HIS A 268 3.96 -9.77 1.88
CA HIS A 268 5.33 -9.36 2.15
C HIS A 268 6.11 -10.38 2.99
N LEU A 269 7.10 -11.04 2.40
CA LEU A 269 7.85 -12.15 2.99
C LEU A 269 8.54 -11.80 4.32
N ASN A 270 8.88 -10.53 4.57
CA ASN A 270 9.58 -10.16 5.80
C ASN A 270 8.64 -9.88 6.99
N THR A 271 7.34 -9.68 6.76
CA THR A 271 6.36 -9.32 7.81
C THR A 271 5.12 -10.22 7.83
N ALA A 272 4.78 -10.90 6.73
CA ALA A 272 3.63 -11.79 6.62
C ALA A 272 3.59 -12.85 7.72
N SER A 273 2.45 -13.04 8.38
CA SER A 273 2.34 -14.05 9.43
C SER A 273 2.55 -15.47 8.90
N GLN A 274 2.94 -16.40 9.77
CA GLN A 274 3.04 -17.82 9.38
C GLN A 274 1.72 -18.37 8.82
N PRO A 275 0.53 -18.08 9.41
CA PRO A 275 -0.75 -18.46 8.82
C PRO A 275 -0.94 -17.94 7.39
N LEU A 276 -0.66 -16.65 7.12
CA LEU A 276 -0.80 -16.08 5.78
C LEU A 276 0.05 -16.82 4.75
N LEU A 277 1.33 -17.05 5.06
CA LEU A 277 2.24 -17.76 4.16
C LEU A 277 1.81 -19.22 3.92
N ARG A 278 1.30 -19.89 4.96
CA ARG A 278 0.80 -21.25 4.85
C ARG A 278 -0.39 -21.31 3.89
N TYR A 279 -1.44 -20.54 4.15
CA TYR A 279 -2.64 -20.60 3.33
C TYR A 279 -2.40 -20.12 1.91
N LEU A 280 -1.52 -19.13 1.71
CA LEU A 280 -1.12 -18.74 0.35
C LEU A 280 -0.56 -19.92 -0.45
N MET A 281 0.28 -20.76 0.16
CA MET A 281 0.76 -21.98 -0.50
C MET A 281 -0.35 -23.01 -0.71
N GLU A 282 -1.28 -23.16 0.24
CA GLU A 282 -2.43 -24.07 0.11
C GLU A 282 -3.34 -23.65 -1.07
N GLU A 283 -3.57 -22.34 -1.27
CA GLU A 283 -4.30 -21.78 -2.43
C GLU A 283 -3.59 -22.00 -3.77
N HIS A 284 -2.30 -22.32 -3.74
CA HIS A 284 -1.52 -22.77 -4.89
C HIS A 284 -1.44 -24.29 -5.02
N GLY A 285 -2.24 -25.03 -4.25
CA GLY A 285 -2.34 -26.48 -4.30
C GLY A 285 -1.21 -27.21 -3.57
N VAL A 286 -0.41 -26.52 -2.76
CA VAL A 286 0.60 -27.17 -1.91
C VAL A 286 -0.11 -27.88 -0.76
N ALA A 287 0.22 -29.16 -0.54
CA ALA A 287 -0.39 -29.92 0.54
C ALA A 287 -0.18 -29.23 1.90
N ALA A 288 -1.25 -29.11 2.70
CA ALA A 288 -1.27 -28.34 3.96
C ALA A 288 -0.10 -28.65 4.92
N GLY A 289 0.28 -29.93 5.06
CA GLY A 289 1.43 -30.32 5.87
C GLY A 289 2.77 -29.79 5.36
N VAL A 290 2.94 -29.73 4.03
CA VAL A 290 4.14 -29.17 3.39
C VAL A 290 4.12 -27.65 3.50
N ALA A 291 2.97 -27.02 3.20
CA ALA A 291 2.79 -25.57 3.30
C ALA A 291 3.10 -25.06 4.72
N ALA A 292 2.59 -25.73 5.76
CA ALA A 292 2.85 -25.39 7.14
C ALA A 292 4.35 -25.45 7.51
N VAL A 293 5.06 -26.48 7.04
CA VAL A 293 6.51 -26.64 7.27
C VAL A 293 7.30 -25.56 6.55
N VAL A 294 7.00 -25.31 5.28
CA VAL A 294 7.70 -24.28 4.49
C VAL A 294 7.45 -22.89 5.08
N ALA A 295 6.21 -22.55 5.45
CA ALA A 295 5.87 -21.26 6.05
C ALA A 295 6.63 -21.03 7.36
N THR A 296 6.70 -22.06 8.21
CA THR A 296 7.51 -22.04 9.44
C THR A 296 8.98 -21.78 9.14
N ASN A 297 9.54 -22.43 8.11
CA ASN A 297 10.93 -22.26 7.73
C ASN A 297 11.22 -20.86 7.15
N ILE A 298 10.28 -20.26 6.40
CA ILE A 298 10.39 -18.88 5.91
C ILE A 298 10.47 -17.91 7.11
N VAL A 299 9.56 -18.04 8.08
CA VAL A 299 9.53 -17.19 9.28
C VAL A 299 10.81 -17.36 10.11
N ASN A 300 11.31 -18.59 10.27
CA ASN A 300 12.56 -18.84 10.97
C ASN A 300 13.78 -18.26 10.24
N ALA A 301 13.82 -18.36 8.91
CA ALA A 301 14.93 -17.83 8.10
C ALA A 301 15.03 -16.31 8.22
N ARG A 302 13.92 -15.59 8.00
CA ARG A 302 13.88 -14.12 8.03
C ARG A 302 14.13 -13.53 9.42
N ALA A 303 13.85 -14.29 10.49
CA ALA A 303 14.09 -13.84 11.86
C ALA A 303 15.58 -13.58 12.15
N SER A 304 16.49 -14.27 11.45
CA SER A 304 17.93 -14.07 11.58
C SER A 304 18.51 -13.16 10.50
N ASN A 305 17.96 -13.24 9.28
CA ASN A 305 18.38 -12.42 8.15
C ASN A 305 17.16 -12.16 7.26
N PRO A 306 16.55 -10.96 7.32
CA PRO A 306 15.47 -10.58 6.41
C PRO A 306 15.88 -10.81 4.95
N PHE A 307 14.92 -11.15 4.10
CA PHE A 307 15.17 -11.38 2.68
C PHE A 307 15.39 -10.05 1.96
N ASP A 308 16.49 -9.94 1.20
CA ASP A 308 16.77 -8.78 0.34
C ASP A 308 16.10 -8.93 -1.04
N SER A 309 15.76 -10.17 -1.39
CA SER A 309 15.11 -10.53 -2.64
C SER A 309 14.17 -11.72 -2.50
N ILE A 310 13.13 -11.75 -3.33
CA ILE A 310 12.21 -12.90 -3.37
C ILE A 310 12.92 -14.22 -3.74
N GLU A 311 14.05 -14.21 -4.47
CA GLU A 311 14.78 -15.42 -4.86
C GLU A 311 15.42 -16.14 -3.67
N GLU A 312 15.77 -15.43 -2.61
CA GLU A 312 16.40 -16.03 -1.43
C GLU A 312 15.49 -17.05 -0.75
N VAL A 313 14.17 -16.93 -0.95
CA VAL A 313 13.22 -17.92 -0.47
C VAL A 313 13.49 -19.32 -1.06
N LYS A 314 14.14 -19.43 -2.23
CA LYS A 314 14.57 -20.72 -2.82
C LYS A 314 15.58 -21.46 -1.95
N GLN A 315 16.27 -20.76 -1.06
CA GLN A 315 17.26 -21.34 -0.13
C GLN A 315 16.60 -21.85 1.16
N VAL A 316 15.32 -21.54 1.39
CA VAL A 316 14.59 -21.99 2.58
C VAL A 316 14.36 -23.50 2.50
N SER A 317 14.64 -24.18 3.61
CA SER A 317 14.44 -25.63 3.71
C SER A 317 12.99 -26.04 3.37
N GLY A 318 12.83 -27.00 2.48
CA GLY A 318 11.52 -27.46 1.99
C GLY A 318 10.95 -26.65 0.83
N MET A 319 11.52 -25.49 0.47
CA MET A 319 11.14 -24.75 -0.73
C MET A 319 11.62 -25.51 -1.97
N THR A 320 10.68 -25.95 -2.82
CA THR A 320 10.99 -26.57 -4.12
C THR A 320 10.80 -25.55 -5.24
N ALA A 321 11.38 -25.80 -6.41
CA ALA A 321 11.16 -24.96 -7.59
C ALA A 321 9.66 -24.84 -7.91
N ALA A 322 8.90 -25.94 -7.83
CA ALA A 322 7.46 -25.92 -8.09
C ALA A 322 6.66 -25.08 -7.09
N ILE A 323 7.02 -25.10 -5.81
CA ILE A 323 6.36 -24.24 -4.80
C ILE A 323 6.71 -22.79 -5.07
N TYR A 324 7.99 -22.48 -5.28
CA TYR A 324 8.44 -21.12 -5.57
C TYR A 324 7.76 -20.55 -6.81
N ASP A 325 7.78 -21.27 -7.94
CA ASP A 325 7.20 -20.82 -9.21
C ASP A 325 5.69 -20.59 -9.08
N ALA A 326 5.01 -21.35 -8.21
CA ALA A 326 3.58 -21.16 -7.94
C ALA A 326 3.32 -19.87 -7.15
N ILE A 327 4.03 -19.63 -6.04
CA ILE A 327 3.77 -18.49 -5.15
C ILE A 327 4.46 -17.19 -5.57
N GLU A 328 5.46 -17.22 -6.46
CA GLU A 328 6.25 -16.05 -6.90
C GLU A 328 5.37 -14.84 -7.28
N PRO A 329 4.24 -14.98 -8.00
CA PRO A 329 3.41 -13.84 -8.37
C PRO A 329 2.76 -13.11 -7.18
N ASP A 330 2.56 -13.81 -6.06
CA ASP A 330 1.75 -13.38 -4.92
C ASP A 330 2.58 -13.02 -3.68
N ILE A 331 3.90 -13.07 -3.79
CA ILE A 331 4.84 -12.70 -2.71
C ILE A 331 5.74 -11.54 -3.11
N THR A 332 6.18 -10.77 -2.12
CA THR A 332 7.14 -9.68 -2.32
C THR A 332 8.08 -9.51 -1.13
N VAL A 333 9.19 -8.80 -1.33
CA VAL A 333 10.00 -8.21 -0.25
C VAL A 333 9.94 -6.67 -0.30
N TYR A 334 9.10 -6.11 -1.16
CA TYR A 334 9.01 -4.68 -1.44
C TYR A 334 7.58 -4.22 -1.16
N SER A 335 7.33 -3.71 0.04
CA SER A 335 6.01 -3.20 0.44
C SER A 335 6.18 -2.18 1.56
N ARG A 336 5.21 -1.27 1.71
CA ARG A 336 5.13 -0.42 2.90
C ARG A 336 4.92 -1.30 4.13
N ILE A 337 5.65 -0.99 5.21
CA ILE A 337 5.45 -1.62 6.51
C ILE A 337 4.74 -0.62 7.43
N ASN A 338 3.56 -1.00 7.90
CA ASN A 338 2.84 -0.30 8.94
C ASN A 338 3.43 -0.68 10.31
N THR A 339 4.26 0.21 10.86
CA THR A 339 4.84 0.06 12.20
C THR A 339 3.88 0.47 13.32
N SER A 340 2.73 1.04 12.97
CA SER A 340 1.76 1.60 13.91
C SER A 340 0.49 0.75 14.04
N ALA A 341 0.44 -0.40 13.38
CA ALA A 341 -0.63 -1.37 13.51
C ALA A 341 -0.86 -1.74 14.99
N GLN A 342 -2.10 -1.61 15.44
CA GLN A 342 -2.54 -1.89 16.80
C GLN A 342 -3.11 -3.33 16.96
N GLY A 343 -3.35 -4.04 15.84
CA GLY A 343 -3.42 -5.52 15.79
C GLY A 343 -2.08 -6.16 16.18
N PRO A 344 -1.93 -7.51 16.19
CA PRO A 344 -0.88 -8.21 16.96
C PRO A 344 0.46 -7.48 16.88
N ALA A 345 1.08 -7.22 18.04
CA ALA A 345 2.09 -6.18 18.34
C ALA A 345 3.41 -6.21 17.53
N ALA A 346 3.33 -6.42 16.22
CA ALA A 346 4.40 -6.55 15.27
C ALA A 346 4.07 -5.70 14.02
N PRO A 347 5.08 -5.10 13.37
CA PRO A 347 4.87 -4.43 12.10
C PRO A 347 4.29 -5.35 11.04
N ARG A 348 3.29 -4.88 10.30
CA ARG A 348 2.61 -5.62 9.24
C ARG A 348 2.75 -4.87 7.92
N ALA A 349 2.65 -5.59 6.81
CA ALA A 349 2.59 -4.97 5.50
C ALA A 349 1.12 -5.04 5.04
N PRO A 350 0.40 -3.91 4.99
CA PRO A 350 -1.00 -3.92 4.59
C PRO A 350 -1.11 -4.39 3.13
N ILE A 351 -2.17 -5.13 2.80
CA ILE A 351 -2.39 -5.59 1.43
C ILE A 351 -3.32 -4.61 0.71
N ASN A 352 -2.97 -4.15 -0.49
CA ASN A 352 -3.89 -3.33 -1.28
C ASN A 352 -5.04 -4.22 -1.79
N ILE A 353 -6.24 -4.02 -1.22
CA ILE A 353 -7.43 -4.82 -1.55
C ILE A 353 -7.89 -4.62 -2.99
N ASN A 354 -7.60 -3.46 -3.60
CA ASN A 354 -8.01 -3.15 -4.96
C ASN A 354 -7.16 -3.87 -6.03
N THR A 355 -5.98 -4.38 -5.67
CA THR A 355 -5.03 -4.99 -6.60
C THR A 355 -4.66 -6.44 -6.24
N ALA A 356 -4.94 -6.88 -5.00
CA ALA A 356 -4.59 -8.21 -4.52
C ALA A 356 -5.19 -9.34 -5.36
N SER A 357 -4.44 -10.42 -5.58
CA SER A 357 -4.99 -11.58 -6.28
C SER A 357 -6.04 -12.30 -5.41
N ARG A 358 -6.92 -13.07 -6.05
CA ARG A 358 -7.88 -13.94 -5.34
C ARG A 358 -7.22 -14.79 -4.26
N ARG A 359 -6.10 -15.44 -4.61
CA ARG A 359 -5.36 -16.33 -3.70
C ARG A 359 -4.79 -15.58 -2.50
N VAL A 360 -4.35 -14.35 -2.71
CA VAL A 360 -3.89 -13.48 -1.61
C VAL A 360 -5.05 -13.15 -0.67
N LEU A 361 -6.22 -12.80 -1.22
CA LEU A 361 -7.42 -12.50 -0.43
C LEU A 361 -7.92 -13.73 0.35
N GLU A 362 -8.01 -14.90 -0.28
CA GLU A 362 -8.37 -16.17 0.38
C GLU A 362 -7.39 -16.48 1.52
N ALA A 363 -6.09 -16.39 1.27
CA ALA A 363 -5.05 -16.62 2.27
C ALA A 363 -5.07 -15.63 3.46
N VAL A 364 -5.59 -14.42 3.28
CA VAL A 364 -5.79 -13.45 4.37
C VAL A 364 -6.90 -13.91 5.32
N PHE A 365 -7.96 -14.50 4.79
CA PHE A 365 -9.17 -14.85 5.55
C PHE A 365 -9.24 -16.30 6.01
N ASP A 366 -8.63 -17.27 5.33
CA ASP A 366 -8.66 -18.68 5.73
C ASP A 366 -8.24 -18.97 7.19
N PRO A 367 -7.30 -18.23 7.79
CA PRO A 367 -6.99 -18.38 9.22
C PRO A 367 -8.13 -18.03 10.17
N LEU A 368 -9.14 -17.27 9.72
CA LEU A 368 -10.24 -16.75 10.54
C LEU A 368 -11.35 -17.78 10.76
N ALA A 369 -11.01 -19.06 11.00
CA ALA A 369 -11.87 -20.17 11.42
C ALA A 369 -13.40 -19.97 11.18
N PHE A 370 -13.82 -19.92 9.92
CA PHE A 370 -15.24 -19.81 9.55
C PHE A 370 -15.98 -21.10 9.85
N SER A 371 -17.26 -20.98 10.19
CA SER A 371 -18.18 -22.07 10.50
C SER A 371 -18.50 -22.89 9.26
N ASN A 372 -18.56 -22.23 8.10
CA ASN A 372 -18.71 -22.87 6.80
C ASN A 372 -17.52 -22.51 5.89
N PRO A 373 -16.78 -23.50 5.35
CA PRO A 373 -15.65 -23.26 4.47
C PRO A 373 -15.97 -22.44 3.21
N GLY A 374 -17.23 -22.46 2.74
CA GLY A 374 -17.63 -21.68 1.57
C GLY A 374 -17.74 -20.17 1.83
N ASP A 375 -17.75 -19.75 3.09
CA ASP A 375 -17.95 -18.35 3.45
C ASP A 375 -16.76 -17.47 3.04
N VAL A 376 -15.53 -18.00 3.13
CA VAL A 376 -14.32 -17.30 2.64
C VAL A 376 -14.41 -17.06 1.14
N THR A 377 -14.76 -18.11 0.37
CA THR A 377 -14.90 -17.99 -1.09
C THR A 377 -15.97 -16.97 -1.45
N ASN A 378 -17.13 -16.99 -0.79
CA ASN A 378 -18.21 -16.02 -1.03
C ASN A 378 -17.77 -14.59 -0.70
N LEU A 379 -17.10 -14.38 0.44
CA LEU A 379 -16.57 -13.07 0.82
C LEU A 379 -15.57 -12.55 -0.22
N VAL A 380 -14.65 -13.39 -0.68
CA VAL A 380 -13.66 -13.00 -1.70
C VAL A 380 -14.31 -12.76 -3.06
N ASP A 381 -15.34 -13.54 -3.43
CA ASP A 381 -16.14 -13.30 -4.63
C ASP A 381 -16.81 -11.93 -4.58
N GLU A 382 -17.43 -11.58 -3.44
CA GLU A 382 -18.07 -10.28 -3.25
C GLU A 382 -17.05 -9.12 -3.25
N ILE A 383 -15.86 -9.31 -2.65
CA ILE A 383 -14.77 -8.32 -2.70
C ILE A 383 -14.30 -8.07 -4.13
N ILE A 384 -14.10 -9.13 -4.91
CA ILE A 384 -13.64 -9.02 -6.30
C ILE A 384 -14.72 -8.40 -7.17
N ALA A 385 -15.97 -8.82 -7.01
CA ALA A 385 -17.10 -8.24 -7.74
C ALA A 385 -17.25 -6.75 -7.44
N GLN A 386 -17.16 -6.36 -6.17
CA GLN A 386 -17.22 -4.96 -5.76
C GLN A 386 -16.13 -4.13 -6.45
N ARG A 387 -14.85 -4.51 -6.33
CA ARG A 387 -13.74 -3.71 -6.92
C ARG A 387 -13.69 -3.74 -8.45
N GLU A 388 -14.31 -4.72 -9.10
CA GLU A 388 -14.49 -4.73 -10.56
C GLU A 388 -15.56 -3.74 -11.02
N GLU A 389 -16.55 -3.45 -10.17
CA GLU A 389 -17.57 -2.42 -10.42
C GLU A 389 -17.08 -1.03 -10.01
N GLU A 390 -16.63 -0.89 -8.76
CA GLU A 390 -16.05 0.33 -8.20
C GLU A 390 -15.00 0.00 -7.13
N PRO A 391 -13.79 0.59 -7.19
CA PRO A 391 -12.73 0.30 -6.23
C PRO A 391 -13.13 0.68 -4.80
N PHE A 392 -12.57 -0.05 -3.82
CA PHE A 392 -12.76 0.29 -2.42
C PHE A 392 -12.08 1.62 -2.11
N THR A 393 -12.83 2.50 -1.46
CA THR A 393 -12.35 3.84 -1.11
C THR A 393 -11.70 3.88 0.25
N SER A 394 -12.20 3.11 1.21
CA SER A 394 -11.71 3.14 2.58
C SER A 394 -12.13 1.91 3.37
N PHE A 395 -11.61 1.80 4.60
CA PHE A 395 -12.07 0.78 5.51
C PHE A 395 -13.45 1.12 6.07
N TYR A 396 -13.61 2.37 6.50
CA TYR A 396 -14.82 2.85 7.16
C TYR A 396 -15.08 4.32 6.83
N THR A 397 -16.35 4.62 6.60
CA THR A 397 -16.91 5.96 6.42
C THR A 397 -18.29 6.00 7.07
N SER A 398 -18.61 7.12 7.72
CA SER A 398 -19.94 7.40 8.27
C SER A 398 -20.94 7.93 7.24
N ASP A 399 -20.48 8.13 6.00
CA ASP A 399 -21.37 8.40 4.88
C ASP A 399 -22.04 7.09 4.43
N ASP A 400 -23.27 6.86 4.91
CA ASP A 400 -24.07 5.69 4.53
C ASP A 400 -24.38 5.61 3.02
N SER A 401 -24.12 6.68 2.25
CA SER A 401 -24.25 6.67 0.80
C SER A 401 -23.01 6.17 0.06
N ASP A 402 -21.85 6.11 0.72
CA ASP A 402 -20.63 5.56 0.15
C ASP A 402 -20.58 4.04 0.40
N THR A 403 -21.11 3.28 -0.54
CA THR A 403 -21.10 1.80 -0.47
C THR A 403 -19.73 1.18 -0.75
N ARG A 404 -18.72 1.98 -1.08
CA ARG A 404 -17.37 1.52 -1.46
C ARG A 404 -16.44 1.33 -0.26
N ALA A 405 -16.89 1.60 0.96
CA ALA A 405 -16.11 1.25 2.14
C ALA A 405 -16.19 -0.25 2.45
N PHE A 406 -15.05 -0.86 2.79
CA PHE A 406 -14.97 -2.29 3.10
C PHE A 406 -15.96 -2.71 4.20
N TYR A 407 -16.13 -1.87 5.22
CA TYR A 407 -17.09 -2.10 6.30
C TYR A 407 -18.53 -2.26 5.81
N HIS A 408 -18.96 -1.48 4.81
CA HIS A 408 -20.33 -1.55 4.31
C HIS A 408 -20.57 -2.80 3.46
N LEU A 409 -19.58 -3.18 2.64
CA LEU A 409 -19.63 -4.44 1.90
C LEU A 409 -19.75 -5.62 2.87
N GLU A 410 -18.83 -5.71 3.83
CA GLU A 410 -18.76 -6.81 4.80
C GLU A 410 -20.10 -7.03 5.50
N ARG A 411 -20.72 -5.94 5.98
CA ARG A 411 -22.04 -5.99 6.63
C ARG A 411 -23.20 -6.35 5.70
N SER A 412 -23.00 -6.29 4.40
CA SER A 412 -23.97 -6.68 3.38
C SER A 412 -23.80 -8.12 2.91
N VAL A 413 -22.62 -8.73 3.14
CA VAL A 413 -22.31 -10.11 2.75
C VAL A 413 -23.27 -11.05 3.47
N SER A 414 -24.00 -11.84 2.68
CA SER A 414 -24.94 -12.80 3.25
C SER A 414 -24.23 -14.08 3.69
N GLY A 415 -24.61 -14.62 4.85
CA GLY A 415 -24.16 -15.93 5.31
C GLY A 415 -23.07 -15.92 6.38
N LEU A 416 -22.40 -14.78 6.59
CA LEU A 416 -21.51 -14.60 7.73
C LEU A 416 -22.33 -14.43 9.02
N SER A 417 -21.91 -15.12 10.08
CA SER A 417 -22.40 -14.87 11.42
C SER A 417 -21.76 -13.63 12.01
N ASN A 418 -22.43 -13.02 13.00
CA ASN A 418 -21.90 -11.81 13.63
C ASN A 418 -20.45 -11.93 14.15
N ALA A 419 -20.05 -13.14 14.58
CA ALA A 419 -18.70 -13.41 15.07
C ALA A 419 -17.67 -13.64 13.95
N GLU A 420 -18.11 -14.02 12.74
CA GLU A 420 -17.27 -14.07 11.55
C GLU A 420 -17.01 -12.65 11.05
N ASP A 421 -18.06 -11.84 10.96
CA ASP A 421 -17.96 -10.43 10.59
C ASP A 421 -16.93 -9.69 11.46
N ASP A 422 -17.06 -9.80 12.79
CA ASP A 422 -16.17 -9.11 13.72
C ASP A 422 -14.71 -9.58 13.57
N ARG A 423 -14.47 -10.85 13.20
CA ARG A 423 -13.12 -11.37 12.91
C ARG A 423 -12.57 -10.86 11.59
N VAL A 424 -13.39 -10.78 10.55
CA VAL A 424 -13.02 -10.19 9.25
C VAL A 424 -12.62 -8.73 9.46
N LEU A 425 -13.47 -7.94 10.13
CA LEU A 425 -13.20 -6.54 10.43
C LEU A 425 -11.98 -6.36 11.34
N GLY A 426 -11.82 -7.19 12.37
CA GLY A 426 -10.67 -7.14 13.28
C GLY A 426 -9.35 -7.48 12.58
N ASN A 427 -9.37 -8.40 11.62
CA ASN A 427 -8.17 -8.77 10.86
C ASN A 427 -7.81 -7.74 9.78
N ALA A 428 -8.82 -7.19 9.09
CA ALA A 428 -8.67 -6.23 7.99
C ALA A 428 -8.36 -4.80 8.46
N ASP A 429 -8.65 -4.46 9.71
CA ASP A 429 -8.35 -3.16 10.33
C ASP A 429 -6.99 -3.19 11.04
N ALA A 430 -6.18 -2.14 10.89
CA ALA A 430 -4.96 -1.95 11.69
C ALA A 430 -5.17 -1.10 12.94
N SER A 431 -6.35 -0.54 13.14
CA SER A 431 -6.67 0.30 14.30
C SER A 431 -6.95 -0.52 15.56
N SER A 432 -6.78 0.12 16.72
CA SER A 432 -7.26 -0.43 18.00
C SER A 432 -8.77 -0.25 18.16
N LEU A 433 -9.40 0.38 17.17
CA LEU A 433 -10.78 0.82 17.18
C LEU A 433 -11.57 0.14 16.08
N SER A 434 -11.34 -1.16 15.84
CA SER A 434 -12.14 -1.89 14.86
C SER A 434 -13.63 -1.80 15.27
N PRO A 435 -14.53 -1.39 14.36
CA PRO A 435 -15.95 -1.18 14.63
C PRO A 435 -16.66 -2.54 14.68
N THR A 436 -16.29 -3.34 15.68
CA THR A 436 -16.92 -4.62 15.98
C THR A 436 -18.23 -4.36 16.72
N ARG A 437 -19.16 -5.31 16.62
CA ARG A 437 -20.43 -5.22 17.38
C ARG A 437 -20.14 -5.19 18.89
N GLU A 438 -21.07 -4.63 19.67
CA GLU A 438 -20.95 -4.59 21.13
C GLU A 438 -20.75 -6.03 21.69
N GLY A 439 -19.58 -6.27 22.29
CA GLY A 439 -19.18 -7.58 22.82
C GLY A 439 -18.41 -8.48 21.85
N GLY A 440 -18.12 -8.02 20.63
CA GLY A 440 -17.19 -8.67 19.70
C GLY A 440 -15.74 -8.60 20.21
N ASN A 441 -14.97 -9.65 19.96
CA ASN A 441 -13.54 -9.66 20.26
C ASN A 441 -12.77 -9.11 19.05
N ALA A 442 -12.41 -7.82 19.09
CA ALA A 442 -11.67 -7.14 18.03
C ALA A 442 -10.22 -7.67 17.81
N GLU A 443 -9.74 -8.61 18.61
CA GLU A 443 -8.31 -8.94 18.72
C GLU A 443 -7.87 -10.22 17.98
N ASP A 444 -8.74 -10.83 17.17
CA ASP A 444 -8.39 -12.04 16.40
C ASP A 444 -7.69 -11.71 15.06
N ALA A 445 -6.83 -10.69 15.04
CA ALA A 445 -6.01 -10.41 13.86
C ALA A 445 -4.91 -11.49 13.71
N VAL A 446 -5.03 -12.33 12.68
CA VAL A 446 -4.16 -13.49 12.45
C VAL A 446 -3.18 -13.27 11.28
N THR A 447 -3.53 -12.40 10.33
CA THR A 447 -2.74 -12.15 9.12
C THR A 447 -2.28 -10.71 9.03
N THR A 448 -2.94 -9.90 8.20
CA THR A 448 -2.54 -8.54 7.88
C THR A 448 -3.77 -7.70 7.54
N GLU A 449 -3.66 -6.40 7.77
CA GLU A 449 -4.70 -5.43 7.44
C GLU A 449 -4.76 -5.13 5.93
N PHE A 450 -5.79 -4.40 5.51
CA PHE A 450 -5.86 -3.84 4.16
C PHE A 450 -5.38 -2.39 4.11
N CYS A 451 -4.91 -2.02 2.92
CA CYS A 451 -4.76 -0.63 2.48
C CYS A 451 -5.46 -0.46 1.13
N TYR A 452 -5.47 0.77 0.66
CA TYR A 452 -6.18 1.18 -0.55
C TYR A 452 -5.24 1.87 -1.55
N ASP A 453 -3.96 1.98 -1.21
CA ASP A 453 -2.91 2.62 -2.00
C ASP A 453 -1.73 1.68 -2.23
N SER A 454 -0.96 1.98 -3.27
CA SER A 454 0.18 1.24 -3.75
C SER A 454 1.44 2.06 -3.52
N GLY A 455 2.06 1.88 -2.36
CA GLY A 455 3.33 2.55 -2.04
C GLY A 455 4.53 2.02 -2.83
N VAL A 456 4.39 0.91 -3.57
CA VAL A 456 5.48 0.23 -4.27
C VAL A 456 5.00 -0.42 -5.56
N PHE A 457 5.67 -0.12 -6.66
CA PHE A 457 5.40 -0.69 -7.99
C PHE A 457 6.60 -1.45 -8.54
N LYS A 458 6.35 -2.60 -9.17
CA LYS A 458 7.31 -3.31 -10.01
C LYS A 458 7.03 -3.00 -11.47
N VAL A 459 8.03 -2.45 -12.15
CA VAL A 459 7.97 -2.18 -13.59
C VAL A 459 8.86 -3.17 -14.32
N GLU A 460 8.32 -3.84 -15.33
CA GLU A 460 9.09 -4.62 -16.29
C GLU A 460 8.99 -3.98 -17.68
N SER A 461 10.12 -3.90 -18.39
CA SER A 461 10.18 -3.39 -19.75
C SER A 461 11.03 -4.30 -20.63
N VAL A 462 10.54 -4.59 -21.83
CA VAL A 462 11.24 -5.43 -22.81
C VAL A 462 11.66 -4.58 -24.00
N GLY A 463 12.97 -4.42 -24.19
CA GLY A 463 13.55 -3.77 -25.37
C GLY A 463 13.89 -4.78 -26.45
N GLY A 464 13.58 -4.46 -27.71
CA GLY A 464 13.84 -5.29 -28.89
C GLY A 464 14.74 -4.58 -29.91
N PHE A 465 15.81 -5.26 -30.34
CA PHE A 465 16.73 -4.75 -31.38
C PHE A 465 17.35 -5.91 -32.16
N ALA A 466 17.30 -5.85 -33.50
CA ALA A 466 17.89 -6.86 -34.39
C ALA A 466 17.50 -8.31 -34.05
N GLY A 467 16.23 -8.55 -33.68
CA GLY A 467 15.70 -9.87 -33.31
C GLY A 467 16.10 -10.37 -31.93
N ARG A 468 16.84 -9.57 -31.15
CA ARG A 468 17.18 -9.85 -29.75
C ARG A 468 16.24 -9.06 -28.84
N ARG A 469 16.01 -9.59 -27.64
CA ARG A 469 15.21 -8.99 -26.58
C ARG A 469 16.05 -8.86 -25.32
N LEU A 470 15.76 -7.85 -24.52
CA LEU A 470 16.30 -7.68 -23.17
C LEU A 470 15.18 -7.20 -22.27
N ARG A 471 14.98 -7.88 -21.13
CA ARG A 471 14.06 -7.45 -20.08
C ARG A 471 14.84 -6.66 -19.02
N VAL A 472 14.25 -5.56 -18.56
CA VAL A 472 14.71 -4.84 -17.36
C VAL A 472 13.55 -4.78 -16.39
N THR A 473 13.81 -5.10 -15.13
CA THR A 473 12.87 -4.99 -14.02
C THR A 473 13.35 -3.91 -13.06
N THR A 474 12.47 -3.05 -12.59
CA THR A 474 12.77 -1.97 -11.63
C THR A 474 11.67 -1.89 -10.59
N ILE A 475 12.05 -1.75 -9.32
CA ILE A 475 11.12 -1.50 -8.23
C ILE A 475 11.11 0.03 -7.96
N LEU A 476 9.93 0.63 -7.95
CA LEU A 476 9.69 2.07 -7.77
C LEU A 476 8.85 2.27 -6.50
N GLY A 477 9.22 3.26 -5.67
CA GLY A 477 8.44 3.60 -4.48
C GLY A 477 7.43 4.73 -4.73
N ASP A 478 6.60 4.97 -3.72
CA ASP A 478 5.47 5.91 -3.52
C ASP A 478 5.52 7.27 -4.25
N ARG A 479 6.68 7.73 -4.74
CA ARG A 479 6.80 9.05 -5.41
C ARG A 479 7.47 8.99 -6.77
N GLY A 480 7.56 7.81 -7.38
CA GLY A 480 8.40 7.58 -8.55
C GLY A 480 9.89 7.84 -8.30
N ASN A 481 10.29 8.16 -7.06
CA ASN A 481 11.69 8.27 -6.70
C ASN A 481 12.27 6.86 -6.58
N ARG A 482 13.49 6.69 -7.08
CA ARG A 482 14.24 5.43 -6.98
C ARG A 482 14.70 5.12 -5.54
N THR A 483 14.23 5.84 -4.53
CA THR A 483 14.71 5.72 -3.14
C THR A 483 13.60 5.18 -2.27
N PHE A 484 13.72 3.92 -1.87
CA PHE A 484 12.95 3.37 -0.76
C PHE A 484 13.57 3.81 0.56
N THR A 485 12.72 4.12 1.54
CA THR A 485 13.13 4.25 2.93
C THR A 485 12.79 2.92 3.58
N THR A 486 13.78 2.07 3.80
CA THR A 486 13.62 0.85 4.59
C THR A 486 13.87 1.13 6.07
N ALA A 487 13.45 0.19 6.93
CA ALA A 487 13.47 0.30 8.38
C ALA A 487 14.84 0.76 8.95
N VAL A 488 14.83 1.37 10.14
CA VAL A 488 16.04 1.76 10.89
C VAL A 488 16.85 0.51 11.21
N GLY A 489 17.82 0.20 10.36
CA GLY A 489 18.59 -1.04 10.36
C GLY A 489 19.14 -1.37 8.98
N ASP A 490 18.45 -0.93 7.93
CA ASP A 490 18.99 -0.98 6.57
C ASP A 490 19.97 0.18 6.36
N THR A 491 21.24 -0.17 6.30
CA THR A 491 22.28 0.75 5.85
C THR A 491 21.98 1.23 4.44
N VAL A 492 21.51 2.48 4.34
CA VAL A 492 21.59 3.41 3.19
C VAL A 492 21.92 2.72 1.86
N SER A 493 20.92 2.11 1.22
CA SER A 493 21.02 1.70 -0.19
C SER A 493 20.02 2.50 -1.00
N ALA A 494 20.54 3.49 -1.73
CA ALA A 494 19.80 4.19 -2.76
C ALA A 494 19.42 3.18 -3.85
N GLY A 495 18.12 2.91 -4.02
CA GLY A 495 17.52 2.25 -5.19
C GLY A 495 18.23 1.01 -5.71
N TYR A 496 17.71 -0.17 -5.37
CA TYR A 496 18.11 -1.41 -6.04
C TYR A 496 17.67 -1.40 -7.51
N ARG A 497 18.55 -0.94 -8.41
CA ARG A 497 18.53 -1.31 -9.83
C ARG A 497 19.10 -2.71 -9.95
N ARG A 498 18.23 -3.73 -9.97
CA ARG A 498 18.65 -5.10 -10.22
C ARG A 498 18.46 -5.42 -11.70
N GLU A 499 19.56 -5.39 -12.44
CA GLU A 499 19.58 -5.83 -13.84
C GLU A 499 19.47 -7.35 -13.87
N ARG A 500 18.27 -7.89 -14.09
CA ARG A 500 18.13 -9.29 -14.51
C ARG A 500 18.41 -9.36 -16.00
N PHE A 501 19.56 -9.92 -16.35
CA PHE A 501 19.85 -10.32 -17.72
C PHE A 501 19.23 -11.70 -17.94
N GLU A 502 18.02 -11.74 -18.50
CA GLU A 502 17.43 -12.96 -19.08
C GLU A 502 17.54 -12.95 -20.61
#